data_AF-A0A7G6TU09-F1
#
_entry.id   AF-A0A7G6TU09-F1
#
_cell.length_a   1.000
_cell.length_b   1.000
_cell.length_c   1.000
_cell.angle_alpha   90.00
_cell.angle_beta   90.00
_cell.angle_gamma   90.00
#
_symmetry.space_group_name_H-M   'P 1'
#
loop_
_entity.id
_entity.type
_entity.pdbx_description
1 polymer ?
#
loop_
_entity_poly.entity_id
_entity_poly.type
_entity_poly.pdbx_seq_one_letter_code
_entity_poly.pdbx_strand_id
1 'polypeptide(L)' 'MKDDAQICPFRIGYSQAKLDDLRKRIAATRWPEQETVIDATQGVQLRTMRELSRLGDSI' A
#
# COMPACT_ATOMS: atom_id res chain seq x y z
N MET A 1 -21.12 36.39 -8.91
CA MET A 1 -20.54 35.32 -9.74
C MET A 1 -19.39 34.75 -8.93
N LYS A 2 -19.47 33.47 -8.53
CA LYS A 2 -18.37 32.81 -7.80
C LYS A 2 -17.31 32.51 -8.86
N ASP A 3 -16.10 33.04 -8.69
CA ASP A 3 -14.97 32.68 -9.57
C ASP A 3 -14.54 31.24 -9.23
N ASP A 4 -15.18 30.26 -9.87
CA ASP A 4 -14.93 28.83 -9.75
C ASP A 4 -13.54 28.38 -10.29
N ALA A 5 -12.70 29.32 -10.73
CA ALA A 5 -11.39 29.07 -11.34
C ALA A 5 -10.19 29.50 -10.46
N GLN A 6 -10.36 29.62 -9.14
CA GLN A 6 -9.25 29.91 -8.23
C GLN A 6 -8.38 28.66 -7.98
N ILE A 7 -7.08 28.76 -8.30
CA ILE A 7 -6.09 27.70 -8.00
C ILE A 7 -5.67 27.83 -6.52
N CYS A 8 -6.09 26.86 -5.71
CA CYS A 8 -5.74 26.79 -4.29
C CYS A 8 -4.68 25.70 -4.03
N PRO A 9 -3.61 26.00 -3.28
CA PRO A 9 -2.64 24.99 -2.87
C PRO A 9 -3.31 23.87 -2.08
N PHE A 10 -3.19 22.64 -2.57
CA PHE A 10 -3.69 21.45 -1.90
C PHE A 10 -2.55 20.77 -1.16
N ARG A 11 -2.70 20.63 0.16
CA ARG A 11 -1.76 19.88 1.01
C ARG A 11 -2.48 18.66 1.59
N ILE A 12 -1.92 17.48 1.35
CA ILE A 12 -2.43 16.24 1.95
C ILE A 12 -1.77 16.06 3.32
N GLY A 13 -2.59 15.85 4.34
CA GLY A 13 -2.15 15.42 5.66
C GLY A 13 -2.63 14.00 5.93
N TYR A 14 -1.75 13.16 6.46
CA TYR A 14 -2.10 11.81 6.89
C TYR A 14 -2.09 11.76 8.41
N SER A 15 -3.09 11.13 9.01
CA SER A 15 -3.12 10.91 10.45
C SER A 15 -2.12 9.82 10.82
N GLN A 16 -1.26 10.10 11.80
CA GLN A 16 -0.29 9.11 12.30
C GLN A 16 -0.98 7.82 12.76
N ALA A 17 -2.13 7.93 13.43
CA ALA A 17 -2.91 6.77 13.87
C ALA A 17 -3.36 5.87 12.71
N LYS A 18 -3.66 6.44 11.54
CA LYS A 18 -4.00 5.66 10.34
C LYS A 18 -2.78 4.95 9.75
N LEU A 19 -1.61 5.57 9.80
CA LEU A 19 -0.35 4.94 9.38
C LEU A 19 0.04 3.80 10.33
N ASP A 20 -0.15 3.99 11.64
CA ASP A 20 0.15 2.97 12.64
C ASP A 20 -0.80 1.76 12.50
N ASP A 21 -2.08 2.00 12.24
CA ASP A 21 -3.04 0.93 11.91
C ASP A 21 -2.65 0.19 10.64
N LEU A 22 -2.26 0.92 9.58
CA LEU A 22 -1.79 0.32 8.33
C LEU A 22 -0.59 -0.61 8.56
N ARG A 23 0.44 -0.15 9.29
CA ARG A 23 1.62 -0.98 9.61
C ARG A 23 1.24 -2.24 10.39
N LYS A 24 0.35 -2.12 11.39
CA LYS A 24 -0.14 -3.28 12.15
C LYS A 24 -0.81 -4.31 11.25
N ARG A 25 -1.62 -3.87 10.29
CA ARG A 25 -2.32 -4.75 9.36
C ARG A 25 -1.36 -5.43 8.38
N ILE A 26 -0.36 -4.71 7.88
CA ILE A 26 0.70 -5.28 7.03
C ILE A 26 1.45 -6.36 7.81
N ALA A 27 1.86 -6.08 9.05
CA ALA A 27 2.55 -7.05 9.91
C ALA A 27 1.69 -8.27 10.26
N ALA A 28 0.37 -8.11 10.38
CA ALA A 28 -0.58 -9.19 10.64
C ALA A 28 -1.01 -9.97 9.38
N THR A 29 -0.43 -9.68 8.21
CA THR A 29 -0.78 -10.34 6.95
C THR A 29 -0.53 -11.84 7.02
N ARG A 30 -1.58 -12.62 6.73
CA ARG A 30 -1.47 -14.07 6.57
C ARG A 30 -1.09 -14.38 5.13
N TRP A 31 0.11 -14.91 4.95
CA TRP A 31 0.64 -15.24 3.62
C TRP A 31 0.08 -16.58 3.12
N PRO A 32 -0.34 -16.66 1.85
CA PRO A 32 -0.65 -17.94 1.22
C PRO A 32 0.63 -18.77 1.00
N GLU A 33 0.46 -20.02 0.61
CA GLU A 33 1.54 -20.86 0.11
C GLU A 33 2.10 -20.32 -1.22
N GLN A 34 3.32 -20.76 -1.58
CA GLN A 34 3.96 -20.37 -2.83
C GLN A 34 3.22 -20.96 -4.05
N GLU A 35 3.21 -20.21 -5.15
CA GLU A 35 2.59 -20.61 -6.42
C GLU A 35 3.23 -21.87 -7.01
N THR A 36 2.44 -22.60 -7.81
CA THR A 36 2.90 -23.84 -8.47
C THR A 36 3.64 -23.59 -9.79
N VAL A 37 3.54 -22.38 -10.32
CA VAL A 37 4.15 -21.97 -11.59
C VAL A 37 5.18 -20.87 -11.36
N ILE A 38 6.19 -20.81 -12.23
CA ILE A 38 7.28 -19.83 -12.13
C ILE A 38 6.98 -18.50 -12.83
N ASP A 39 5.90 -18.44 -13.61
CA ASP A 39 5.47 -17.25 -14.34
C ASP A 39 4.29 -16.55 -13.62
N ALA A 40 3.72 -15.51 -14.27
CA ALA A 40 2.64 -14.70 -13.71
C ALA A 40 1.24 -15.17 -14.13
N THR A 41 1.09 -16.40 -14.65
CA THR A 41 -0.20 -16.91 -15.14
C THR A 41 -1.23 -17.11 -14.01
N GLN A 42 -0.77 -17.20 -12.76
CA GLN A 42 -1.62 -17.27 -11.56
C GLN A 42 -1.77 -15.92 -10.84
N GLY A 43 -1.30 -14.82 -11.43
CA GLY A 43 -1.37 -13.48 -10.86
C GLY A 43 -0.04 -12.98 -10.29
N VAL A 44 -0.13 -12.06 -9.33
CA VAL A 44 1.05 -11.44 -8.71
C VAL A 44 1.74 -12.44 -7.80
N GLN A 45 3.03 -12.66 -8.03
CA GLN A 45 3.83 -13.60 -7.27
C GLN A 45 3.98 -13.18 -5.80
N LEU A 46 3.92 -14.15 -4.90
CA LEU A 46 4.06 -14.01 -3.45
C LEU A 46 5.36 -13.27 -3.09
N ARG A 47 6.45 -13.54 -3.82
CA ARG A 47 7.72 -12.84 -3.66
C ARG A 47 7.54 -11.32 -3.79
N THR A 48 6.86 -10.88 -4.84
CA THR A 48 6.61 -9.46 -5.10
C THR A 48 5.80 -8.83 -3.96
N MET A 49 4.75 -9.49 -3.51
CA MET A 49 3.92 -8.99 -2.40
C MET A 49 4.71 -8.88 -1.09
N ARG A 50 5.60 -9.83 -0.81
CA ARG A 50 6.47 -9.78 0.38
C ARG A 50 7.49 -8.65 0.31
N GLU A 51 8.07 -8.36 -0.85
CA GLU A 51 8.98 -7.20 -0.99
C GLU A 51 8.23 -5.87 -0.79
N LEU A 52 6.99 -5.77 -1.31
CA LEU A 52 6.17 -4.57 -1.10
C LEU A 52 5.83 -4.35 0.38
N SER A 53 5.54 -5.40 1.15
CA SER A 53 5.32 -5.26 2.59
C SER A 53 6.54 -4.75 3.32
N ARG A 54 7.74 -5.24 3.00
CA ARG A 54 9.00 -4.78 3.60
C ARG A 54 9.28 -3.31 3.31
N LEU A 55 8.96 -2.85 2.10
CA LEU A 55 9.06 -1.42 1.78
C LEU A 55 8.15 -0.59 2.69
N GLY A 56 6.92 -1.06 2.93
CA GLY A 56 5.97 -0.41 3.82
C GLY A 56 6.43 -0.32 5.28
N ASP A 57 7.25 -1.26 5.75
CA ASP A 57 7.84 -1.22 7.10
C ASP A 57 8.92 -0.14 7.27
N SER A 58 9.49 0.36 6.16
CA SER A 58 10.54 1.39 6.16
C SER A 58 9.99 2.83 6.09
N ILE A 59 8.67 3.01 5.96
CA ILE A 59 7.98 4.31 5.87
C ILE A 59 7.31 4.58 7.21
#